data_AF-A2ELN9-F1
#
_entry.id   AF-A2ELN9-F1
#
_cell.length_a   1.000
_cell.length_b   1.000
_cell.length_c   1.000
_cell.angle_alpha   90.00
_cell.angle_beta   90.00
_cell.angle_gamma   90.00
#
_symmetry.space_group_name_H-M   'P 1'
#
loop_
_entity.id
_entity.type
_entity.pdbx_description
1 polymer ?
#
loop_
_entity_poly.entity_id
_entity_poly.type
_entity_poly.pdbx_seq_one_letter_code
_entity_poly.pdbx_strand_id
1 'polypeptide(L)'
;MSSGDLVSELPHNMQKEFEYDRHSYTPQPRRTAKIFDDDEVSQKLSYIEEKASLIEEISQKNTQAHSKCMKLQYELSSITKTLDKNVDFILNACKTQEAANEKLSNEINNLEKYHGRLQFLIDACANHGIDVREIPGLDQDKLSQYFDIPLPIAKGEILDPTIKFLISKYQIFSRCKTNQDFVRKCYAIKEEVEKPEEARWNHLQEKDPAERIFFLKKYLRELRQSNATITARMSKELKVLTDERDDLLHQIAQLQQKRRSKKK
;
A
#
# COMPACT_ATOMS: atom_id res chain seq x y z
N MET A 1 -25.68 1.95 -24.92
CA MET A 1 -26.14 0.83 -25.76
C MET A 1 -27.63 1.07 -25.95
N SER A 2 -28.06 1.86 -26.93
CA SER A 2 -28.22 1.55 -28.37
C SER A 2 -29.17 0.39 -28.62
N SER A 3 -30.04 0.59 -29.62
CA SER A 3 -31.11 -0.28 -30.14
C SER A 3 -32.49 -0.04 -29.50
N GLY A 4 -33.52 0.38 -30.21
CA GLY A 4 -33.67 0.61 -31.65
C GLY A 4 -35.15 0.83 -31.95
N ASP A 5 -35.44 1.93 -32.64
CA ASP A 5 -36.74 2.22 -33.25
C ASP A 5 -37.07 1.16 -34.30
N LEU A 6 -38.32 0.69 -34.31
CA LEU A 6 -38.87 -0.09 -35.42
C LEU A 6 -40.16 0.56 -35.89
N VAL A 7 -39.94 1.52 -36.78
CA VAL A 7 -40.85 2.01 -37.80
C VAL A 7 -41.20 0.84 -38.74
N SER A 8 -42.48 0.64 -39.03
CA SER A 8 -42.92 -0.14 -40.20
C SER A 8 -43.77 0.74 -41.09
N GLU A 9 -43.09 1.33 -42.07
CA GLU A 9 -43.64 2.05 -43.21
C GLU A 9 -44.51 1.13 -44.09
N LEU A 10 -45.70 1.62 -44.43
CA LEU A 10 -46.48 1.18 -45.58
C LEU A 10 -45.83 1.74 -46.86
N PRO A 11 -45.57 0.93 -47.90
CA PRO A 11 -45.38 1.46 -49.24
C PRO A 11 -46.72 1.52 -49.96
N HIS A 12 -47.06 2.75 -50.33
CA HIS A 12 -47.99 3.07 -51.41
C HIS A 12 -47.35 2.71 -52.76
N ASN A 13 -48.22 2.31 -53.69
CA ASN A 13 -48.10 2.50 -55.15
C ASN A 13 -47.36 1.45 -55.99
N MET A 14 -48.15 0.64 -56.71
CA MET A 14 -47.90 0.36 -58.13
C MET A 14 -49.26 0.19 -58.84
N GLN A 15 -49.78 1.32 -59.34
CA GLN A 15 -50.72 1.34 -60.45
C GLN A 15 -49.97 0.87 -61.70
N LYS A 16 -50.30 -0.34 -62.19
CA LYS A 16 -50.10 -0.70 -63.60
C LYS A 16 -51.46 -0.96 -64.20
N GLU A 17 -51.87 -0.03 -65.05
CA GLU A 17 -52.91 -0.21 -66.04
C GLU A 17 -52.54 -1.39 -66.92
N PHE A 18 -53.33 -2.46 -66.82
CA PHE A 18 -53.42 -3.47 -67.86
C PHE A 18 -54.82 -3.40 -68.43
N GLU A 19 -54.89 -2.78 -69.60
CA GLU A 19 -56.01 -2.78 -70.52
C GLU A 19 -56.23 -4.23 -70.99
N TYR A 20 -57.16 -4.93 -70.36
CA TYR A 20 -57.60 -6.25 -70.81
C TYR A 20 -58.92 -6.13 -71.58
N ASP A 21 -58.85 -6.65 -72.79
CA ASP A 21 -59.90 -6.82 -73.79
C ASP A 21 -61.28 -7.12 -73.17
N ARG A 22 -62.23 -6.23 -73.46
CA ARG A 22 -63.64 -6.38 -73.09
C ARG A 22 -64.31 -7.41 -74.00
N HIS A 23 -64.05 -8.68 -73.76
CA HIS A 23 -64.95 -9.77 -74.14
C HIS A 23 -65.40 -10.48 -72.87
N SER A 24 -66.39 -9.90 -72.18
CA SER A 24 -67.13 -10.57 -71.13
C SER A 24 -67.99 -11.68 -71.74
N TYR A 25 -67.37 -12.78 -72.14
CA TYR A 25 -68.01 -14.07 -72.03
C TYR A 25 -67.95 -14.44 -70.55
N THR A 26 -68.82 -13.85 -69.74
CA THR A 26 -69.22 -14.53 -68.50
C THR A 26 -69.81 -15.86 -68.98
N PRO A 27 -69.14 -17.00 -68.75
CA PRO A 27 -69.74 -18.28 -69.05
C PRO A 27 -70.99 -18.30 -68.18
N GLN A 28 -72.18 -18.33 -68.80
CA GLN A 28 -73.38 -18.58 -68.02
C GLN A 28 -73.11 -19.85 -67.22
N PRO A 29 -73.30 -19.85 -65.88
CA PRO A 29 -73.10 -21.05 -65.10
C PRO A 29 -74.05 -22.09 -65.66
N ARG A 30 -73.50 -23.04 -66.43
CA ARG A 30 -74.21 -24.29 -66.70
C ARG A 30 -74.43 -24.88 -65.32
N ARG A 31 -75.65 -24.78 -64.82
CA ARG A 31 -76.13 -25.61 -63.72
C ARG A 31 -76.07 -27.05 -64.23
N THR A 32 -74.90 -27.66 -64.19
CA THR A 32 -74.84 -29.07 -63.86
C THR A 32 -75.38 -29.12 -62.45
N ALA A 33 -76.66 -29.47 -62.32
CA ALA A 33 -77.17 -30.02 -61.08
C ALA A 33 -76.35 -31.30 -60.85
N LYS A 34 -75.15 -31.16 -60.26
CA LYS A 34 -74.59 -32.23 -59.47
C LYS A 34 -75.65 -32.44 -58.41
N ILE A 35 -76.46 -33.48 -58.61
CA ILE A 35 -77.21 -34.10 -57.55
C ILE A 35 -76.09 -34.48 -56.58
N PHE A 36 -75.90 -33.66 -55.55
CA PHE A 36 -74.98 -34.01 -54.49
C PHE A 36 -75.53 -35.30 -53.90
N ASP A 37 -74.70 -36.33 -53.87
CA ASP A 37 -75.06 -37.54 -53.16
C ASP A 37 -75.22 -37.15 -51.70
N ASP A 38 -76.45 -37.22 -51.17
CA ASP A 38 -76.77 -36.77 -49.82
C ASP A 38 -75.89 -37.50 -48.78
N ASP A 39 -75.42 -38.69 -49.12
CA ASP A 39 -74.46 -39.48 -48.34
C ASP A 39 -73.06 -38.82 -48.30
N GLU A 40 -72.57 -38.26 -49.42
CA GLU A 40 -71.26 -37.58 -49.47
C GLU A 40 -71.29 -36.26 -48.67
N VAL A 41 -72.41 -35.54 -48.73
CA VAL A 41 -72.61 -34.32 -47.93
C VAL A 41 -72.67 -34.66 -46.44
N SER A 42 -73.42 -35.71 -46.08
CA SER A 42 -73.53 -36.17 -44.69
C SER A 42 -72.18 -36.62 -44.11
N GLN A 43 -71.36 -37.33 -44.88
CA GLN A 43 -70.00 -37.72 -44.48
C GLN A 43 -69.09 -36.52 -44.25
N LYS A 44 -69.15 -35.52 -45.14
CA LYS A 44 -68.36 -34.27 -44.99
C LYS A 44 -68.80 -33.46 -43.78
N LEU A 45 -70.11 -33.38 -43.52
CA LEU A 45 -70.64 -32.72 -42.32
C LEU A 45 -70.18 -33.42 -41.04
N SER A 46 -70.27 -34.74 -40.98
CA SER A 46 -69.77 -35.53 -39.84
C SER A 46 -68.26 -35.33 -39.61
N TYR A 47 -67.46 -35.30 -40.67
CA TYR A 47 -66.03 -34.99 -40.57
C TYR A 47 -65.77 -33.56 -40.08
N ILE A 48 -66.54 -32.58 -40.54
CA ILE A 48 -66.44 -31.18 -40.07
C ILE A 48 -66.78 -31.10 -38.58
N GLU A 49 -67.83 -31.78 -38.13
CA GLU A 49 -68.21 -31.83 -36.71
C GLU A 49 -67.11 -32.47 -35.85
N GLU A 50 -66.53 -33.58 -36.29
CA GLU A 50 -65.40 -34.23 -35.61
C GLU A 50 -64.20 -33.27 -35.50
N LYS A 51 -63.82 -32.60 -36.58
CA LYS A 51 -62.71 -31.63 -36.56
C LYS A 51 -63.02 -30.39 -35.74
N ALA A 52 -64.26 -29.90 -35.74
CA ALA A 52 -64.68 -28.80 -34.90
C ALA A 52 -64.54 -29.17 -33.41
N SER A 53 -64.97 -30.38 -33.02
CA SER A 53 -64.82 -30.89 -31.66
C SER A 53 -63.34 -31.02 -31.25
N LEU A 54 -62.49 -31.54 -32.13
CA LEU A 54 -61.04 -31.62 -31.88
C LEU A 54 -60.40 -30.23 -31.72
N ILE A 55 -60.78 -29.26 -32.55
CA ILE A 55 -60.30 -27.88 -32.46
C ILE A 55 -60.71 -27.27 -31.12
N GLU A 56 -61.94 -27.50 -30.67
CA GLU A 56 -62.42 -27.02 -29.38
C GLU A 56 -61.63 -27.64 -28.21
N GLU A 57 -61.38 -28.94 -28.22
CA GLU A 57 -60.57 -29.61 -27.20
C GLU A 57 -59.14 -29.05 -27.14
N ILE A 58 -58.50 -28.87 -28.30
CA ILE A 58 -57.16 -28.28 -28.39
C ILE A 58 -57.18 -26.84 -27.88
N SER A 59 -58.19 -26.05 -28.24
CA SER A 59 -58.36 -24.66 -27.78
C SER A 59 -58.49 -24.59 -26.25
N GLN A 60 -59.28 -25.47 -25.64
CA GLN A 60 -59.41 -25.58 -24.19
C GLN A 60 -58.07 -25.96 -23.53
N LYS A 61 -57.37 -26.98 -24.06
CA LYS A 61 -56.04 -27.38 -23.55
C LYS A 61 -55.03 -26.24 -23.65
N ASN A 62 -55.02 -25.50 -24.76
CA ASN A 62 -54.14 -24.37 -24.96
C ASN A 62 -54.44 -23.24 -23.96
N THR A 63 -55.72 -22.92 -23.75
CA THR A 63 -56.15 -21.89 -22.79
C THR A 63 -55.74 -22.27 -21.36
N GLN A 64 -55.90 -23.54 -20.98
CA GLN A 64 -55.46 -24.06 -19.69
C GLN A 64 -53.93 -23.98 -19.55
N ALA A 65 -53.18 -24.42 -20.56
CA ALA A 65 -51.71 -24.34 -20.57
C ALA A 65 -51.23 -22.89 -20.45
N HIS A 66 -51.88 -21.96 -21.15
CA HIS A 66 -51.54 -20.54 -21.10
C HIS A 66 -51.82 -19.94 -19.72
N SER A 67 -52.94 -20.29 -19.10
CA SER A 67 -53.24 -19.86 -17.72
C SER A 67 -52.22 -20.39 -16.72
N LYS A 68 -51.76 -21.63 -16.89
CA LYS A 68 -50.70 -22.23 -16.05
C LYS A 68 -49.36 -21.52 -16.26
N CYS A 69 -49.01 -21.20 -17.50
CA CYS A 69 -47.81 -20.46 -17.85
C CYS A 69 -47.79 -19.08 -17.16
N MET A 70 -48.91 -18.34 -17.22
CA MET A 70 -49.03 -17.04 -16.55
C MET A 70 -48.88 -17.12 -15.03
N LYS A 71 -49.46 -18.15 -14.40
CA LYS A 71 -49.28 -18.38 -12.94
C LYS A 71 -47.82 -18.61 -12.59
N LEU A 72 -47.14 -19.50 -13.32
CA LEU A 72 -45.72 -19.79 -13.11
C LEU A 72 -44.84 -18.55 -13.37
N GLN A 73 -45.17 -17.74 -14.39
CA GLN A 73 -44.45 -16.50 -14.67
C GLN A 73 -44.60 -15.49 -13.52
N TYR A 74 -45.79 -15.37 -12.94
CA TYR A 74 -46.03 -14.52 -11.78
C TYR A 74 -45.25 -15.01 -10.54
N GLU A 75 -45.29 -16.31 -10.26
CA GLU A 75 -44.54 -16.93 -9.16
C GLU A 75 -43.03 -16.70 -9.32
N LEU A 76 -42.48 -16.92 -10.52
CA LEU A 76 -41.08 -16.65 -10.83
C LEU A 76 -40.74 -15.17 -10.63
N SER A 77 -41.58 -14.24 -11.10
CA SER A 77 -41.36 -12.81 -10.89
C SER A 77 -41.33 -12.44 -9.40
N SER A 78 -42.20 -13.05 -8.59
CA SER A 78 -42.26 -12.82 -7.15
C SER A 78 -41.01 -13.37 -6.43
N ILE A 79 -40.57 -14.58 -6.82
CA ILE A 79 -39.33 -15.18 -6.32
C ILE A 79 -38.13 -14.31 -6.68
N THR A 80 -37.99 -13.88 -7.94
CA THR A 80 -36.90 -13.00 -8.38
C THR A 80 -36.85 -11.71 -7.57
N LYS A 81 -37.99 -11.02 -7.39
CA LYS A 81 -38.05 -9.80 -6.59
C LYS A 81 -37.65 -10.02 -5.13
N THR A 82 -37.97 -11.19 -4.58
CA THR A 82 -37.59 -11.55 -3.20
C THR A 82 -36.09 -11.83 -3.11
N LEU A 83 -35.53 -12.52 -4.10
CA LEU A 83 -34.09 -12.78 -4.20
C LEU A 83 -33.31 -11.47 -4.34
N ASP A 84 -33.77 -10.53 -5.17
CA ASP A 84 -33.12 -9.21 -5.32
C ASP A 84 -33.04 -8.47 -3.99
N LYS A 85 -34.15 -8.47 -3.22
CA LYS A 85 -34.16 -7.88 -1.86
C LYS A 85 -33.20 -8.57 -0.90
N ASN A 86 -33.10 -9.89 -0.98
CA ASN A 86 -32.16 -10.65 -0.14
C ASN A 86 -30.70 -10.34 -0.51
N VAL A 87 -30.41 -10.19 -1.81
CA VAL A 87 -29.10 -9.77 -2.30
C VAL A 87 -28.76 -8.38 -1.74
N ASP A 88 -29.68 -7.42 -1.86
CA ASP A 88 -29.47 -6.06 -1.31
C ASP A 88 -29.24 -6.08 0.21
N PHE A 89 -30.01 -6.88 0.94
CA PHE A 89 -29.85 -7.04 2.39
C PHE A 89 -28.48 -7.59 2.76
N ILE A 90 -28.04 -8.67 2.09
CA ILE A 90 -26.72 -9.28 2.32
C ILE A 90 -25.61 -8.30 1.96
N LEU A 91 -25.71 -7.59 0.84
CA LEU A 91 -24.72 -6.59 0.44
C LEU A 91 -24.58 -5.48 1.49
N ASN A 92 -25.68 -5.01 2.07
CA ASN A 92 -25.64 -4.00 3.13
C ASN A 92 -25.05 -4.56 4.43
N ALA A 93 -25.36 -5.80 4.78
CA ALA A 93 -24.72 -6.48 5.92
C ALA A 93 -23.21 -6.63 5.72
N CYS A 94 -22.76 -7.06 4.54
CA CYS A 94 -21.35 -7.14 4.19
C CYS A 94 -20.64 -5.79 4.32
N LYS A 95 -21.20 -4.70 3.74
CA LYS A 95 -20.64 -3.35 3.87
C LYS A 95 -20.50 -2.89 5.32
N THR A 96 -21.50 -3.20 6.15
CA THR A 96 -21.49 -2.85 7.58
C THR A 96 -20.39 -3.60 8.31
N GLN A 97 -20.23 -4.90 8.01
CA GLN A 97 -19.19 -5.74 8.60
C GLN A 97 -17.80 -5.31 8.14
N GLU A 98 -17.61 -4.98 6.86
CA GLU A 98 -16.35 -4.47 6.32
C GLU A 98 -15.93 -3.18 7.02
N ALA A 99 -16.85 -2.23 7.21
CA ALA A 99 -16.58 -0.99 7.94
C ALA A 99 -16.23 -1.24 9.42
N ALA A 100 -16.86 -2.22 10.07
CA ALA A 100 -16.52 -2.60 11.44
C ALA A 100 -15.12 -3.25 11.52
N ASN A 101 -14.81 -4.13 10.57
CA ASN A 101 -13.50 -4.78 10.49
C ASN A 101 -12.38 -3.76 10.23
N GLU A 102 -12.61 -2.75 9.39
CA GLU A 102 -11.66 -1.67 9.15
C GLU A 102 -11.37 -0.86 10.42
N LYS A 103 -12.41 -0.53 11.20
CA LYS A 103 -12.24 0.14 12.50
C LYS A 103 -11.41 -0.68 13.48
N LEU A 104 -11.72 -1.97 13.62
CA LEU A 104 -10.97 -2.88 14.48
C LEU A 104 -9.51 -3.01 14.04
N SER A 105 -9.27 -3.13 12.73
CA SER A 105 -7.91 -3.16 12.18
C SER A 105 -7.13 -1.89 12.53
N ASN A 106 -7.76 -0.72 12.40
CA ASN A 106 -7.14 0.54 12.79
C ASN A 106 -6.83 0.63 14.29
N GLU A 107 -7.73 0.12 15.16
CA GLU A 107 -7.49 0.06 16.61
C GLU A 107 -6.33 -0.88 16.95
N ILE A 108 -6.28 -2.07 16.35
CA ILE A 108 -5.16 -3.03 16.51
C ILE A 108 -3.84 -2.37 16.09
N ASN A 109 -3.80 -1.74 14.92
CA ASN A 109 -2.60 -1.06 14.43
C ASN A 109 -2.15 0.06 15.39
N ASN A 110 -3.07 0.76 16.03
CA ASN A 110 -2.74 1.77 17.03
C ASN A 110 -2.21 1.15 18.32
N LEU A 111 -2.82 0.05 18.79
CA LEU A 111 -2.34 -0.70 19.95
C LEU A 111 -0.93 -1.25 19.72
N GLU A 112 -0.64 -1.82 18.55
CA GLU A 112 0.69 -2.30 18.19
C GLU A 112 1.74 -1.17 18.20
N LYS A 113 1.38 0.03 17.72
CA LYS A 113 2.25 1.21 17.80
C LYS A 113 2.55 1.61 19.25
N TYR A 114 1.53 1.64 20.11
CA TYR A 114 1.72 1.96 21.53
C TYR A 114 2.53 0.88 22.24
N HIS A 115 2.27 -0.39 21.92
CA HIS A 115 3.02 -1.53 22.43
C HIS A 115 4.50 -1.41 22.04
N GLY A 116 4.83 -1.20 20.76
CA GLY A 116 6.22 -1.00 20.32
C GLY A 116 6.90 0.20 20.98
N ARG A 117 6.17 1.31 21.19
CA ARG A 117 6.70 2.48 21.90
C ARG A 117 6.96 2.21 23.39
N LEU A 118 6.07 1.47 24.05
CA LEU A 118 6.24 1.10 25.45
C LEU A 118 7.40 0.12 25.63
N GLN A 119 7.51 -0.90 24.76
CA GLN A 119 8.65 -1.82 24.76
C GLN A 119 9.97 -1.07 24.61
N PHE A 120 10.06 -0.13 23.67
CA PHE A 120 11.25 0.69 23.49
C PHE A 120 11.63 1.48 24.77
N LEU A 121 10.63 2.02 25.48
CA LEU A 121 10.87 2.73 26.74
C LEU A 121 11.32 1.79 27.86
N ILE A 122 10.73 0.60 27.95
CA ILE A 122 11.12 -0.46 28.91
C ILE A 122 12.58 -0.85 28.67
N ASP A 123 12.95 -1.12 27.41
CA ASP A 123 14.32 -1.44 27.02
C ASP A 123 15.27 -0.28 27.32
N ALA A 124 14.84 0.96 27.05
CA ALA A 124 15.62 2.14 27.39
C ALA A 124 15.86 2.24 28.91
N CYS A 125 14.85 2.03 29.74
CA CYS A 125 15.00 2.02 31.19
C CYS A 125 16.00 0.95 31.66
N ALA A 126 15.89 -0.28 31.16
CA ALA A 126 16.84 -1.35 31.49
C ALA A 126 18.27 -1.02 31.04
N ASN A 127 18.43 -0.38 29.87
CA ASN A 127 19.70 0.14 29.35
C ASN A 127 20.25 1.35 30.11
N HIS A 128 19.49 1.94 31.04
CA HIS A 128 19.98 2.95 31.98
C HIS A 128 20.18 2.37 33.39
N GLY A 129 20.02 1.04 33.54
CA GLY A 129 20.10 0.35 34.82
C GLY A 129 18.94 0.69 35.76
N ILE A 130 17.77 1.04 35.21
CA ILE A 130 16.54 1.26 35.96
C ILE A 130 15.71 -0.02 35.84
N ASP A 131 15.38 -0.64 36.98
CA ASP A 131 14.42 -1.73 36.99
C ASP A 131 13.01 -1.16 36.88
N VAL A 132 12.33 -1.47 35.79
CA VAL A 132 10.95 -1.04 35.53
C VAL A 132 9.98 -1.60 36.59
N ARG A 133 10.32 -2.74 37.21
CA ARG A 133 9.51 -3.35 38.27
C ARG A 133 9.48 -2.49 39.53
N GLU A 134 10.54 -1.73 39.81
CA GLU A 134 10.62 -0.91 41.02
C GLU A 134 9.82 0.40 40.92
N ILE A 135 9.22 0.71 39.75
CA ILE A 135 8.46 1.94 39.55
C ILE A 135 7.10 1.85 40.29
N PRO A 136 6.83 2.75 41.26
CA PRO A 136 5.61 2.70 42.05
C PRO A 136 4.37 3.03 41.20
N GLY A 137 3.29 2.28 41.44
CA GLY A 137 2.01 2.47 40.74
C GLY A 137 1.90 1.74 39.39
N LEU A 138 2.94 1.01 38.98
CA LEU A 138 2.92 0.18 37.79
C LEU A 138 2.38 -1.23 38.12
N ASP A 139 1.41 -1.70 37.35
CA ASP A 139 0.86 -3.06 37.48
C ASP A 139 1.83 -4.06 36.83
N GLN A 140 2.68 -4.68 37.66
CA GLN A 140 3.76 -5.56 37.20
C GLN A 140 3.24 -6.84 36.54
N ASP A 141 2.12 -7.39 37.03
CA ASP A 141 1.53 -8.61 36.50
C ASP A 141 1.05 -8.38 35.08
N LYS A 142 0.36 -7.25 34.83
CA LYS A 142 -0.01 -6.86 33.47
C LYS A 142 1.20 -6.54 32.63
N LEU A 143 2.19 -5.82 33.15
CA LEU A 143 3.35 -5.42 32.36
C LEU A 143 4.11 -6.65 31.86
N SER A 144 4.33 -7.64 32.72
CA SER A 144 5.02 -8.89 32.36
C SER A 144 4.22 -9.82 31.46
N GLN A 145 2.88 -9.73 31.50
CA GLN A 145 2.01 -10.48 30.58
C GLN A 145 2.12 -9.97 29.14
N TYR A 146 2.29 -8.66 28.97
CA TYR A 146 2.24 -8.03 27.65
C TYR A 146 3.61 -7.67 27.09
N PHE A 147 4.63 -7.49 27.93
CA PHE A 147 5.95 -6.99 27.53
C PHE A 147 7.07 -7.87 28.04
N ASP A 148 8.11 -8.02 27.23
CA ASP A 148 9.36 -8.62 27.66
C ASP A 148 10.12 -7.60 28.50
N ILE A 149 10.29 -7.87 29.80
CA ILE A 149 10.99 -6.95 30.72
C ILE A 149 12.44 -7.43 30.88
N PRO A 150 13.42 -6.85 30.16
CA PRO A 150 14.82 -7.19 30.32
C PRO A 150 15.33 -6.83 31.70
N LEU A 151 16.32 -7.60 32.18
CA LEU A 151 17.01 -7.29 33.43
C LEU A 151 17.79 -5.97 33.28
N PRO A 152 17.78 -5.09 34.30
CA PRO A 152 18.52 -3.84 34.25
C PRO A 152 20.03 -4.13 34.14
N ILE A 153 20.69 -3.47 33.20
CA ILE A 153 22.14 -3.61 33.03
C ILE A 153 22.81 -2.80 34.14
N ALA A 154 23.77 -3.41 34.86
CA ALA A 154 24.46 -2.74 35.96
C ALA A 154 25.13 -1.44 35.47
N LYS A 155 25.04 -0.36 36.26
CA LYS A 155 25.53 1.01 35.95
C LYS A 155 27.05 1.16 35.66
N GLY A 156 27.78 0.07 35.45
CA GLY A 156 29.18 0.06 35.00
C GLY A 156 29.47 -0.82 33.78
N GLU A 157 28.50 -1.61 33.32
CA GLU A 157 28.67 -2.54 32.18
C GLU A 157 28.23 -1.93 30.84
N ILE A 158 27.47 -0.83 30.89
CA ILE A 158 26.96 -0.17 29.69
C ILE A 158 28.06 0.72 29.13
N LEU A 159 28.65 0.25 28.02
CA LEU A 159 29.59 1.01 27.23
C LEU A 159 28.89 2.25 26.67
N ASP A 160 29.38 3.45 27.03
CA ASP A 160 28.86 4.69 26.49
C ASP A 160 28.90 4.63 24.95
N PRO A 161 27.83 5.03 24.23
CA PRO A 161 27.78 4.92 22.77
C PRO A 161 28.97 5.59 22.07
N THR A 162 29.46 6.70 22.63
CA THR A 162 30.63 7.44 22.15
C THR A 162 31.91 6.64 22.37
N ILE A 163 32.05 6.02 23.54
CA ILE A 163 33.20 5.15 23.86
C ILE A 163 33.17 3.90 22.97
N LYS A 164 32.00 3.29 22.75
CA LYS A 164 31.82 2.15 21.84
C LYS A 164 32.26 2.48 20.41
N PHE A 165 31.89 3.66 19.92
CA PHE A 165 32.36 4.17 18.64
C PHE A 165 33.89 4.33 18.61
N LEU A 166 34.48 4.94 19.64
CA LEU A 166 35.94 5.09 19.74
C LEU A 166 36.67 3.73 19.77
N ILE A 167 36.16 2.76 20.52
CA ILE A 167 36.71 1.39 20.58
C ILE A 167 36.71 0.75 19.19
N SER A 168 35.62 0.92 18.42
CA SER A 168 35.52 0.35 17.08
C SER A 168 36.54 0.93 16.09
N LYS A 169 36.96 2.19 16.31
CA LYS A 169 37.85 2.93 15.41
C LYS A 169 39.33 2.68 15.69
N TYR A 170 39.69 2.40 16.94
CA TYR A 170 41.10 2.28 17.37
C TYR A 170 41.38 0.91 17.98
N GLN A 171 42.22 0.13 17.31
CA GLN A 171 42.55 -1.25 17.68
C GLN A 171 43.14 -1.40 19.10
N ILE A 172 43.76 -0.33 19.61
CA ILE A 172 44.37 -0.27 20.95
C ILE A 172 43.35 -0.50 22.08
N PHE A 173 42.06 -0.25 21.81
CA PHE A 173 40.98 -0.41 22.78
C PHE A 173 40.16 -1.70 22.56
N SER A 174 40.56 -2.60 21.65
CA SER A 174 39.82 -3.83 21.29
C SER A 174 39.47 -4.77 22.45
N ARG A 175 40.17 -4.65 23.60
CA ARG A 175 39.91 -5.44 24.81
C ARG A 175 39.08 -4.72 25.87
N CYS A 176 38.64 -3.48 25.63
CA CYS A 176 37.84 -2.72 26.58
C CYS A 176 36.38 -3.17 26.49
N LYS A 177 35.85 -3.74 27.58
CA LYS A 177 34.45 -4.20 27.66
C LYS A 177 33.55 -3.25 28.45
N THR A 178 34.14 -2.44 29.30
CA THR A 178 33.44 -1.46 30.14
C THR A 178 34.02 -0.06 29.96
N ASN A 179 33.27 0.96 30.39
CA ASN A 179 33.77 2.34 30.42
C ASN A 179 35.02 2.47 31.31
N GLN A 180 35.07 1.73 32.42
CA GLN A 180 36.24 1.74 33.31
C GLN A 180 37.47 1.14 32.64
N ASP A 181 37.33 0.11 31.80
CA ASP A 181 38.46 -0.46 31.05
C ASP A 181 39.01 0.54 30.05
N PHE A 182 38.12 1.26 29.34
CA PHE A 182 38.50 2.32 28.43
C PHE A 182 39.27 3.43 29.15
N VAL A 183 38.75 3.94 30.27
CA VAL A 183 39.39 4.99 31.07
C VAL A 183 40.76 4.54 31.59
N ARG A 184 40.86 3.32 32.14
CA ARG A 184 42.14 2.74 32.59
C ARG A 184 43.15 2.65 31.44
N LYS A 185 42.71 2.24 30.26
CA LYS A 185 43.59 2.16 29.09
C LYS A 185 44.05 3.55 28.62
N CYS A 186 43.18 4.55 28.66
CA CYS A 186 43.55 5.94 28.38
C CYS A 186 44.61 6.47 29.36
N TYR A 187 44.48 6.20 30.65
CA TYR A 187 45.51 6.56 31.64
C TYR A 187 46.85 5.86 31.35
N ALA A 188 46.82 4.57 31.03
CA ALA A 188 48.05 3.84 30.68
C ALA A 188 48.73 4.40 29.43
N ILE A 189 47.96 4.75 28.39
CA ILE A 189 48.50 5.38 27.17
C ILE A 189 49.10 6.76 27.50
N LYS A 190 48.40 7.57 28.32
CA LYS A 190 48.90 8.88 28.74
C LYS A 190 50.25 8.74 29.45
N GLU A 191 50.37 7.80 30.38
CA GLU A 191 51.61 7.56 31.11
C GLU A 191 52.74 7.05 30.20
N GLU A 192 52.44 6.19 29.21
CA GLU A 192 53.41 5.76 28.20
C GLU A 192 53.90 6.90 27.30
N VAL A 193 53.08 7.92 27.05
CA VAL A 193 53.45 9.10 26.27
C VAL A 193 54.24 10.11 27.10
N GLU A 194 53.89 10.30 28.38
CA GLU A 194 54.58 11.25 29.27
C GLU A 194 55.99 10.76 29.67
N LYS A 195 56.20 9.45 29.87
CA LYS A 195 57.52 8.86 30.20
C LYS A 195 58.68 9.28 29.27
N PRO A 196 58.56 9.16 27.93
CA PRO A 196 59.63 9.57 27.03
C PRO A 196 59.76 11.10 26.91
N GLU A 197 58.70 11.88 27.16
CA GLU A 197 58.80 13.34 27.23
C GLU A 197 59.60 13.78 28.45
N GLU A 198 59.29 13.24 29.64
CA GLU A 198 60.04 13.50 30.87
C GLU A 198 61.50 13.05 30.76
N ALA A 199 61.75 11.86 30.21
CA ALA A 199 63.12 11.38 29.97
C ALA A 199 63.89 12.28 28.99
N ARG A 200 63.23 12.82 27.95
CA ARG A 200 63.82 13.80 27.04
C ARG A 200 64.13 15.12 27.74
N TRP A 201 63.22 15.64 28.56
CA TRP A 201 63.43 16.88 29.31
C TRP A 201 64.58 16.75 30.32
N ASN A 202 64.68 15.62 31.00
CA ASN A 202 65.76 15.34 31.94
C ASN A 202 67.12 15.22 31.22
N HIS A 203 67.19 14.56 30.06
CA HIS A 203 68.41 14.50 29.25
C HIS A 203 68.86 15.87 28.69
N LEU A 204 67.92 16.82 28.50
CA LEU A 204 68.21 18.18 28.06
C LEU A 204 68.80 19.07 29.17
N GLN A 205 68.65 18.69 30.45
CA GLN A 205 69.25 19.44 31.57
C GLN A 205 70.71 19.05 31.86
N GLU A 206 71.12 17.83 31.52
CA GLU A 206 72.48 17.32 31.84
C GLU A 206 73.56 17.65 30.79
N LYS A 207 73.20 18.28 29.66
CA LYS A 207 74.13 18.59 28.56
C LYS A 207 74.72 20.00 28.63
N ASP A 208 75.95 20.16 28.13
CA ASP A 208 76.65 21.44 27.94
C ASP A 208 75.71 22.49 27.30
N PRO A 209 75.58 23.71 27.86
CA PRO A 209 74.69 24.76 27.37
C PRO A 209 74.78 25.03 25.86
N ALA A 210 75.94 24.82 25.23
CA ALA A 210 76.10 24.97 23.78
C ALA A 210 75.33 23.88 22.98
N GLU A 211 75.39 22.63 23.41
CA GLU A 211 74.62 21.54 22.80
C GLU A 211 73.12 21.75 23.02
N ARG A 212 72.71 22.21 24.20
CA ARG A 212 71.31 22.50 24.54
C ARG A 212 70.71 23.55 23.60
N ILE A 213 71.44 24.64 23.33
CA ILE A 213 71.02 25.68 22.38
C ILE A 213 70.90 25.12 20.96
N PHE A 214 71.82 24.25 20.54
CA PHE A 214 71.75 23.61 19.23
C PHE A 214 70.52 22.70 19.07
N PHE A 215 70.24 21.85 20.06
CA PHE A 215 69.06 20.99 20.07
C PHE A 215 67.76 21.80 20.10
N LEU A 216 67.68 22.85 20.93
CA LEU A 216 66.53 23.75 20.96
C LEU A 216 66.31 24.44 19.61
N LYS A 217 67.37 24.91 18.94
CA LYS A 217 67.28 25.51 17.61
C LYS A 217 66.81 24.50 16.56
N LYS A 218 67.30 23.26 16.60
CA LYS A 218 66.88 22.18 15.70
C LYS A 218 65.41 21.83 15.92
N TYR A 219 65.00 21.64 17.18
CA TYR A 219 63.62 21.35 17.55
C TYR A 219 62.67 22.47 17.13
N LEU A 220 63.04 23.73 17.37
CA LEU A 220 62.24 24.89 16.99
C LEU A 220 62.10 25.00 15.46
N ARG A 221 63.11 24.59 14.70
CA ARG A 221 63.05 24.50 13.24
C ARG A 221 62.07 23.39 12.80
N GLU A 222 62.17 22.21 13.38
CA GLU A 222 61.26 21.09 13.09
C GLU A 222 59.81 21.44 13.44
N LEU A 223 59.59 22.10 14.59
CA LEU A 223 58.27 22.55 15.03
C LEU A 223 57.68 23.58 14.07
N ARG A 224 58.49 24.56 13.61
CA ARG A 224 58.07 25.55 12.61
C ARG A 224 57.72 24.90 11.28
N GLN A 225 58.51 23.93 10.84
CA GLN A 225 58.26 23.21 9.59
C GLN A 225 56.97 22.39 9.69
N SER A 226 56.79 21.65 10.79
CA SER A 226 55.57 20.88 11.07
C SER A 226 54.33 21.80 11.08
N ASN A 227 54.37 22.91 11.82
CA ASN A 227 53.30 23.90 11.82
C ASN A 227 53.01 24.45 10.43
N ALA A 228 54.03 24.78 9.62
CA ALA A 228 53.81 25.24 8.26
C ALA A 228 53.07 24.21 7.40
N THR A 229 53.42 22.92 7.51
CA THR A 229 52.69 21.84 6.83
C THR A 229 51.25 21.69 7.29
N ILE A 230 51.00 21.77 8.61
CA ILE A 230 49.65 21.69 9.18
C ILE A 230 48.81 22.87 8.68
N THR A 231 49.34 24.09 8.75
CA THR A 231 48.65 25.30 8.28
C THR A 231 48.37 25.22 6.77
N ALA A 232 49.31 24.72 5.96
CA ALA A 232 49.08 24.52 4.53
C ALA A 232 47.96 23.51 4.25
N ARG A 233 47.92 22.42 5.02
CA ARG A 233 46.85 21.42 4.93
C ARG A 233 45.50 22.01 5.33
N MET A 234 45.44 22.72 6.46
CA MET A 234 44.23 23.40 6.92
C MET A 234 43.72 24.40 5.88
N SER A 235 44.60 25.22 5.29
CA SER A 235 44.22 26.15 4.23
C SER A 235 43.64 25.45 3.00
N LYS A 236 44.15 24.25 2.66
CA LYS A 236 43.61 23.44 1.56
C LYS A 236 42.22 22.90 1.89
N GLU A 237 42.03 22.35 3.09
CA GLU A 237 40.71 21.86 3.54
C GLU A 237 39.69 23.01 3.62
N LEU A 238 40.09 24.17 4.11
CA LEU A 238 39.25 25.36 4.19
C LEU A 238 38.84 25.86 2.80
N LYS A 239 39.74 25.80 1.81
CA LYS A 239 39.42 26.11 0.42
C LYS A 239 38.35 25.17 -0.14
N VAL A 240 38.52 23.85 0.04
CA VAL A 240 37.53 22.86 -0.43
C VAL A 240 36.16 23.12 0.18
N LEU A 241 36.09 23.34 1.50
CA LEU A 241 34.83 23.65 2.18
C LEU A 241 34.21 24.97 1.73
N THR A 242 35.03 25.96 1.36
CA THR A 242 34.56 27.25 0.83
C THR A 242 33.97 27.07 -0.57
N ASP A 243 34.64 26.31 -1.43
CA ASP A 243 34.15 25.98 -2.78
C ASP A 243 32.82 25.20 -2.69
N GLU A 244 32.72 24.19 -1.82
CA GLU A 244 31.49 23.42 -1.58
C GLU A 244 30.34 24.30 -1.07
N ARG A 245 30.63 25.24 -0.16
CA ARG A 245 29.63 26.20 0.34
C ARG A 245 29.09 27.05 -0.81
N ASP A 246 29.95 27.56 -1.67
CA ASP A 246 29.57 28.44 -2.79
C ASP A 246 28.75 27.69 -3.84
N ASP A 247 29.10 26.43 -4.12
CA ASP A 247 28.31 25.53 -4.97
C ASP A 247 26.90 25.29 -4.41
N LEU A 248 26.78 25.00 -3.11
CA LEU A 248 25.50 24.79 -2.45
C LEU A 248 24.63 26.06 -2.46
N LEU A 249 25.24 27.23 -2.21
CA LEU A 249 24.54 28.52 -2.31
C LEU A 249 24.03 28.78 -3.73
N HIS A 250 24.82 28.45 -4.75
CA HIS A 250 24.40 28.55 -6.14
C HIS A 250 23.22 27.62 -6.46
N GLN A 251 23.26 26.36 -6.00
CA GLN A 251 22.15 25.41 -6.16
C GLN A 251 20.87 25.89 -5.47
N ILE A 252 20.98 26.43 -4.25
CA ILE A 252 19.83 27.00 -3.53
C ILE A 252 19.20 28.16 -4.33
N ALA A 253 20.02 29.07 -4.86
CA ALA A 253 19.54 30.19 -5.67
C ALA A 253 18.80 29.71 -6.93
N GLN A 254 19.35 28.71 -7.64
CA GLN A 254 18.70 28.11 -8.81
C GLN A 254 17.36 27.45 -8.46
N LEU A 255 17.29 26.71 -7.36
CA LEU A 255 16.06 26.07 -6.89
C LEU A 255 14.99 27.10 -6.50
N GLN A 256 15.39 28.20 -5.85
CA GLN A 256 14.48 29.30 -5.52
C GLN A 256 13.93 29.99 -6.79
N GLN A 257 14.78 30.21 -7.80
CA GLN A 257 14.34 30.77 -9.09
C GLN A 257 13.36 29.85 -9.81
N LYS A 258 13.64 28.53 -9.87
CA LYS A 258 12.73 27.52 -10.43
C LYS A 258 11.38 27.45 -9.68
N ARG A 259 11.37 27.62 -8.36
CA ARG A 259 10.13 27.68 -7.58
C ARG A 259 9.31 28.94 -7.87
N ARG A 260 9.97 30.07 -8.16
CA ARG A 260 9.30 31.32 -8.53
C ARG A 260 8.71 31.28 -9.95
N SER A 261 9.39 30.62 -10.91
CA SER A 261 8.89 30.48 -12.28
C SER A 261 7.72 29.49 -12.41
N LYS A 262 7.62 28.47 -11.53
CA LYS A 262 6.48 27.53 -11.49
C LYS A 262 5.21 28.09 -10.83
N LYS A 263 5.28 29.25 -10.18
CA LYS A 263 4.13 29.91 -9.51
C LYS A 263 3.48 31.01 -10.35
N LYS A 264 4.01 31.31 -11.54
CA LYS A 264 3.40 32.17 -12.55
C LYS A 264 2.81 31.29 -13.64
#